data_AF-A0A094KHT1-F1
#
_entry.id   AF-A0A094KHT1-F1
#
_cell.length_a   1.000
_cell.length_b   1.000
_cell.length_c   1.000
_cell.angle_alpha   90.00
_cell.angle_beta   90.00
_cell.angle_gamma   90.00
#
_symmetry.space_group_name_H-M   'P 1'
#
loop_
_entity.id
_entity.type
_entity.pdbx_description
1 polymer ?
#
loop_
_entity_poly.entity_id
_entity_poly.type
_entity_poly.pdbx_seq_one_letter_code
_entity_poly.pdbx_strand_id
1 'polypeptide(L)'
;SHCLIRRTFLGYPLTKACSGLVQQTKEVCLRFRRPQSSTTAADASGEDILLKWGLFLVPVTTFCLGTWQVQRRKWKLDLIAQLASRITSEPVPLTLDPMELKELEYRPVKVRGRFDHSKELYILPRSLVDPEREAREAGRLTSHPENGANVITPFYCTELGVTILVNRGFVPKKKLKPETRLKGQIEDEIDLTGVVRLTETRKPFVPENNIEKNRWHYRDLEAMAKVTGAEPIFIDADFRSTVPGGPIGGQTRVSLRNEHMQYIITWYGLCAATSFLWYRKFILKIPL
;
A
#
# COMPACT_ATOMS: atom_id res chain seq x y z
N SER A 1 22.77 39.42 25.53
CA SER A 1 22.45 38.46 24.46
C SER A 1 22.00 39.20 23.21
N HIS A 2 22.76 39.03 22.12
CA HIS A 2 22.51 39.36 20.71
C HIS A 2 21.55 40.52 20.32
N CYS A 3 22.10 41.51 19.60
CA CYS A 3 21.85 41.72 18.15
C CYS A 3 21.99 43.22 17.79
N LEU A 4 22.77 43.52 16.73
CA LEU A 4 22.56 44.52 15.67
C LEU A 4 23.87 45.18 15.22
N ILE A 5 24.34 44.77 14.04
CA ILE A 5 25.41 45.43 13.28
C ILE A 5 24.76 46.50 12.40
N ARG A 6 25.27 47.72 12.50
CA ARG A 6 24.87 48.90 11.71
C ARG A 6 26.00 49.23 10.72
N ARG A 7 25.62 49.40 9.44
CA ARG A 7 26.35 50.12 8.37
C ARG A 7 26.75 51.54 8.86
N THR A 8 27.78 52.26 8.41
CA THR A 8 28.20 52.64 7.04
C THR A 8 29.39 53.63 7.14
N PHE A 9 29.89 54.08 5.97
CA PHE A 9 30.67 55.30 5.63
C PHE A 9 32.14 55.05 5.24
N LEU A 10 32.45 55.08 3.93
CA LEU A 10 32.70 56.21 3.01
C LEU A 10 34.19 56.60 3.02
N GLY A 11 34.87 56.38 1.90
CA GLY A 11 36.23 56.82 1.66
C GLY A 11 36.32 57.58 0.35
N TYR A 12 37.03 58.70 0.37
CA TYR A 12 37.71 59.45 -0.71
C TYR A 12 38.46 60.62 -0.03
N PRO A 13 39.43 61.32 -0.65
CA PRO A 13 40.12 61.07 -1.94
C PRO A 13 41.66 61.34 -1.94
N LEU A 14 42.28 61.02 -3.10
CA LEU A 14 43.40 61.66 -3.84
C LEU A 14 44.67 62.21 -3.15
N THR A 15 45.84 61.96 -3.77
CA THR A 15 46.61 63.00 -4.51
C THR A 15 47.82 62.43 -5.30
N LYS A 16 48.18 63.15 -6.37
CA LYS A 16 49.26 62.93 -7.36
C LYS A 16 50.65 63.35 -6.85
N ALA A 17 51.72 62.78 -7.44
CA ALA A 17 52.94 63.51 -7.78
C ALA A 17 53.75 62.78 -8.88
N CYS A 18 54.52 63.55 -9.65
CA CYS A 18 55.28 63.16 -10.85
C CYS A 18 56.72 63.70 -10.74
N SER A 19 57.71 62.98 -11.31
CA SER A 19 58.99 63.45 -11.92
C SER A 19 60.24 62.61 -11.54
N GLY A 20 61.09 62.26 -12.52
CA GLY A 20 62.51 61.91 -12.28
C GLY A 20 63.18 60.85 -13.18
N LEU A 21 63.75 61.31 -14.30
CA LEU A 21 64.89 60.81 -15.14
C LEU A 21 65.42 59.34 -15.10
N VAL A 22 65.36 58.71 -16.29
CA VAL A 22 66.43 58.08 -17.12
C VAL A 22 67.66 57.43 -16.44
N GLN A 23 67.82 56.11 -16.57
CA GLN A 23 68.94 55.50 -17.33
C GLN A 23 68.73 54.00 -17.61
N GLN A 24 69.21 53.60 -18.78
CA GLN A 24 68.91 52.40 -19.55
C GLN A 24 69.78 51.21 -19.14
N THR A 25 69.19 50.07 -18.78
CA THR A 25 69.90 48.78 -18.68
C THR A 25 69.13 47.69 -19.42
N LYS A 26 69.87 46.90 -20.20
CA LYS A 26 69.41 45.93 -21.19
C LYS A 26 68.54 44.84 -20.56
N GLU A 27 67.26 44.76 -20.96
CA GLU A 27 66.43 43.59 -20.67
C GLU A 27 66.81 42.43 -21.60
N VAL A 28 67.40 41.39 -21.00
CA VAL A 28 67.47 40.05 -21.59
C VAL A 28 66.10 39.41 -21.41
N CYS A 29 65.32 39.34 -22.49
CA CYS A 29 64.03 38.66 -22.51
C CYS A 29 64.24 37.13 -22.45
N LEU A 30 64.35 36.58 -21.24
CA LEU A 30 64.24 35.14 -21.01
C LEU A 30 62.77 34.73 -21.19
N ARG A 31 62.41 34.27 -22.40
CA ARG A 31 61.17 33.54 -22.63
C ARG A 31 61.19 32.25 -21.81
N PHE A 32 60.58 32.26 -20.63
CA PHE A 32 60.19 31.04 -19.94
C PHE A 32 59.17 30.29 -20.79
N ARG A 33 59.64 29.24 -21.50
CA ARG A 33 58.77 28.23 -22.09
C ARG A 33 58.11 27.48 -20.93
N ARG A 34 56.84 27.77 -20.69
CA ARG A 34 55.98 26.99 -19.77
C ARG A 34 56.00 25.53 -20.26
N PRO A 35 56.29 24.52 -19.42
CA PRO A 35 56.12 23.13 -19.82
C PRO A 35 54.62 22.93 -20.09
N GLN A 36 54.27 22.43 -21.28
CA GLN A 36 52.94 21.87 -21.50
C GLN A 36 52.81 20.66 -20.58
N SER A 37 52.04 20.79 -19.52
CA SER A 37 51.59 19.69 -18.68
C SER A 37 50.75 18.75 -19.56
N SER A 38 51.33 17.59 -19.88
CA SER A 38 50.69 16.47 -20.58
C SER A 38 49.71 15.69 -19.70
N THR A 39 49.15 16.32 -18.66
CA THR A 39 48.32 15.68 -17.64
C THR A 39 46.82 15.70 -18.01
N THR A 40 46.38 16.59 -18.90
CA THR A 40 44.95 16.77 -19.22
C THR A 40 44.34 15.67 -20.09
N ALA A 41 45.13 14.97 -20.90
CA ALA A 41 44.60 13.94 -21.81
C ALA A 41 44.28 12.61 -21.10
N ALA A 42 45.04 12.25 -20.07
CA ALA A 42 44.82 11.02 -19.30
C ALA A 42 43.59 11.14 -18.38
N ASP A 43 43.46 12.26 -17.65
CA ASP A 43 42.30 12.52 -16.77
C ASP A 43 41.00 12.65 -17.57
N ALA A 44 41.00 13.35 -18.71
CA ALA A 44 39.82 13.46 -19.58
C ALA A 44 39.34 12.10 -20.13
N SER A 45 40.29 11.21 -20.47
CA SER A 45 39.94 9.86 -20.96
C SER A 45 39.33 8.98 -19.87
N GLY A 46 39.78 9.11 -18.62
CA GLY A 46 39.22 8.40 -17.47
C GLY A 46 37.83 8.91 -17.09
N GLU A 47 37.64 10.22 -17.09
CA GLU A 47 36.34 10.86 -16.84
C GLU A 47 35.30 10.50 -17.90
N ASP A 48 35.66 10.47 -19.19
CA ASP A 48 34.76 10.07 -20.28
C ASP A 48 34.36 8.60 -20.21
N ILE A 49 35.27 7.72 -19.79
CA ILE A 49 34.99 6.31 -19.56
C ILE A 49 34.03 6.14 -18.37
N LEU A 50 34.29 6.84 -17.26
CA LEU A 50 33.42 6.83 -16.08
C LEU A 50 32.02 7.37 -16.39
N LEU A 51 31.91 8.47 -17.15
CA LEU A 51 30.64 9.03 -17.62
C LEU A 51 29.89 8.08 -18.54
N LYS A 52 30.59 7.43 -19.48
CA LYS A 52 29.99 6.46 -20.41
C LYS A 52 29.40 5.26 -19.68
N TRP A 53 30.16 4.65 -18.78
CA TRP A 53 29.69 3.47 -18.04
C TRP A 53 28.72 3.84 -16.92
N GLY A 54 28.92 4.98 -16.26
CA GLY A 54 27.99 5.53 -15.28
C GLY A 54 26.62 5.82 -15.87
N LEU A 55 26.55 6.41 -17.07
CA LEU A 55 25.26 6.63 -17.75
C LEU A 55 24.64 5.34 -18.29
N PHE A 56 25.46 4.33 -18.64
CA PHE A 56 24.98 3.01 -19.05
C PHE A 56 24.34 2.22 -17.90
N LEU A 57 24.72 2.50 -16.66
CA LEU A 57 24.13 1.85 -15.49
C LEU A 57 22.62 2.15 -15.35
N VAL A 58 22.17 3.31 -15.81
CA VAL A 58 20.76 3.73 -15.75
C VAL A 58 19.83 2.81 -16.56
N PRO A 59 20.05 2.56 -17.87
CA PRO A 59 19.22 1.60 -18.60
C PRO A 59 19.31 0.18 -18.05
N VAL A 60 20.49 -0.25 -17.57
CA VAL A 60 20.65 -1.58 -16.96
C VAL A 60 19.80 -1.72 -15.69
N THR A 61 19.87 -0.75 -14.77
CA THR A 61 19.09 -0.77 -13.53
C THR A 61 17.59 -0.69 -13.79
N THR A 62 17.15 0.17 -14.70
CA THR A 62 15.73 0.30 -15.06
C THR A 62 15.20 -0.96 -15.76
N PHE A 63 16.01 -1.65 -16.57
CA PHE A 63 15.66 -2.96 -17.13
C PHE A 63 15.49 -4.04 -16.06
N CYS A 64 16.42 -4.10 -15.10
CA CYS A 64 16.34 -5.03 -13.96
C CYS A 64 15.08 -4.77 -13.13
N LEU A 65 14.78 -3.49 -12.85
CA LEU A 65 13.57 -3.10 -12.13
C LEU A 65 12.29 -3.45 -12.92
N GLY A 66 12.25 -3.20 -14.22
CA GLY A 66 11.13 -3.60 -15.08
C GLY A 66 10.89 -5.11 -15.05
N THR A 67 11.97 -5.89 -15.15
CA THR A 67 11.90 -7.36 -15.11
C THR A 67 11.44 -7.89 -13.75
N TRP A 68 11.93 -7.29 -12.66
CA TRP A 68 11.44 -7.59 -11.32
C TRP A 68 9.95 -7.30 -11.16
N GLN A 69 9.45 -6.18 -11.70
CA GLN A 69 8.02 -5.84 -11.65
C GLN A 69 7.15 -6.85 -12.41
N VAL A 70 7.63 -7.39 -13.54
CA VAL A 70 6.94 -8.46 -14.28
C VAL A 70 6.82 -9.73 -13.42
N GLN A 71 7.94 -10.18 -12.85
CA GLN A 71 7.95 -11.37 -12.00
C GLN A 71 7.08 -11.18 -10.76
N ARG A 72 7.16 -10.01 -10.12
CA ARG A 72 6.36 -9.64 -8.94
C ARG A 72 4.87 -9.62 -9.27
N ARG A 73 4.49 -9.11 -10.44
CA ARG A 73 3.10 -9.13 -10.93
C ARG A 73 2.61 -10.57 -11.11
N LYS A 74 3.40 -11.43 -11.76
CA LYS A 74 3.04 -12.84 -11.97
C LYS A 74 2.80 -13.56 -10.65
N TRP A 75 3.76 -13.48 -9.73
CA TRP A 75 3.63 -14.06 -8.38
C TRP A 75 2.36 -13.57 -7.66
N LYS A 76 2.06 -12.28 -7.78
CA LYS A 76 0.86 -11.70 -7.16
C LYS A 76 -0.44 -12.23 -7.78
N LEU A 77 -0.48 -12.37 -9.11
CA LEU A 77 -1.63 -12.93 -9.80
C LEU A 77 -1.85 -14.40 -9.42
N ASP A 78 -0.78 -15.19 -9.31
CA ASP A 78 -0.84 -16.57 -8.87
C ASP A 78 -1.37 -16.70 -7.44
N LEU A 79 -0.99 -15.77 -6.54
CA LEU A 79 -1.52 -15.72 -5.19
C LEU A 79 -3.01 -15.36 -5.14
N ILE A 80 -3.45 -14.40 -5.96
CA ILE A 80 -4.88 -14.05 -6.09
C ILE A 80 -5.67 -15.25 -6.61
N ALA A 81 -5.15 -15.94 -7.62
CA ALA A 81 -5.80 -17.11 -8.20
C ALA A 81 -5.96 -18.25 -7.19
N GLN A 82 -4.91 -18.53 -6.40
CA GLN A 82 -4.98 -19.52 -5.30
C GLN A 82 -5.99 -19.13 -4.22
N LEU A 83 -6.09 -17.84 -3.90
CA LEU A 83 -7.03 -17.37 -2.89
C LEU A 83 -8.47 -17.41 -3.40
N ALA A 84 -8.69 -17.04 -4.66
CA ALA A 84 -9.97 -17.15 -5.33
C ALA A 84 -10.45 -18.60 -5.38
N SER A 85 -9.58 -19.55 -5.75
CA SER A 85 -9.95 -20.97 -5.82
C SER A 85 -10.33 -21.55 -4.46
N ARG A 86 -9.67 -21.12 -3.37
CA ARG A 86 -10.04 -21.50 -2.00
C ARG A 86 -11.41 -20.98 -1.59
N ILE A 87 -11.75 -19.74 -1.94
CA ILE A 87 -13.03 -19.13 -1.56
C ILE A 87 -14.19 -19.72 -2.36
N THR A 88 -13.94 -20.13 -3.60
CA THR A 88 -14.96 -20.73 -4.47
C THR A 88 -15.05 -22.26 -4.34
N SER A 89 -14.30 -22.88 -3.42
CA SER A 89 -14.37 -24.34 -3.22
C SER A 89 -15.72 -24.75 -2.62
N GLU A 90 -16.01 -26.04 -2.62
CA GLU A 90 -17.23 -26.52 -1.96
C GLU A 90 -17.19 -26.26 -0.44
N PRO A 91 -18.30 -25.80 0.17
CA PRO A 91 -18.37 -25.59 1.61
C PRO A 91 -18.20 -26.90 2.37
N VAL A 92 -17.32 -26.89 3.37
CA VAL A 92 -17.10 -28.04 4.27
C VAL A 92 -17.75 -27.81 5.64
N PRO A 93 -18.03 -28.84 6.44
CA PRO A 93 -18.47 -28.65 7.83
C PRO A 93 -17.42 -27.87 8.63
N LEU A 94 -17.86 -26.99 9.53
CA LEU A 94 -16.96 -26.28 10.45
C LEU A 94 -16.40 -27.25 11.49
N THR A 95 -15.10 -27.15 11.76
CA THR A 95 -14.43 -27.91 12.83
C THR A 95 -14.01 -26.99 13.97
N LEU A 96 -13.87 -27.56 15.17
CA LEU A 96 -13.51 -26.82 16.39
C LEU A 96 -12.01 -26.88 16.71
N ASP A 97 -11.25 -27.73 16.02
CA ASP A 97 -9.81 -27.84 16.23
C ASP A 97 -9.08 -26.58 15.71
N PRO A 98 -8.33 -25.85 16.55
CA PRO A 98 -7.57 -24.69 16.13
C PRO A 98 -6.55 -24.96 15.02
N MET A 99 -6.00 -26.17 14.89
CA MET A 99 -5.07 -26.50 13.81
C MET A 99 -5.80 -26.62 12.47
N GLU A 100 -6.91 -27.35 12.43
CA GLU A 100 -7.74 -27.45 11.23
C GLU A 100 -8.33 -26.10 10.83
N LEU A 101 -8.76 -25.26 11.79
CA LEU A 101 -9.27 -23.92 11.52
C LEU A 101 -8.28 -23.03 10.77
N LYS A 102 -6.97 -23.17 11.02
CA LYS A 102 -5.93 -22.44 10.27
C LYS A 102 -5.88 -22.88 8.81
N GLU A 103 -6.03 -24.17 8.55
CA GLU A 103 -6.05 -24.72 7.19
C GLU A 103 -7.35 -24.38 6.42
N LEU A 104 -8.41 -24.07 7.17
CA LEU A 104 -9.68 -23.57 6.64
C LEU A 104 -9.68 -22.07 6.36
N GLU A 105 -8.61 -21.30 6.67
CA GLU A 105 -8.61 -19.87 6.35
C GLU A 105 -8.86 -19.65 4.84
N TYR A 106 -9.84 -18.79 4.54
CA TYR A 106 -10.35 -18.52 3.20
C TYR A 106 -11.12 -19.67 2.53
N ARG A 107 -11.47 -20.73 3.25
CA ARG A 107 -12.39 -21.76 2.76
C ARG A 107 -13.81 -21.49 3.25
N PRO A 108 -14.82 -21.75 2.41
CA PRO A 108 -16.21 -21.73 2.83
C PRO A 108 -16.51 -22.91 3.76
N VAL A 109 -17.28 -22.63 4.80
CA VAL A 109 -17.82 -23.60 5.74
C VAL A 109 -19.33 -23.43 5.87
N LYS A 110 -20.01 -24.52 6.20
CA LYS A 110 -21.45 -24.52 6.50
C LYS A 110 -21.69 -24.74 7.98
N VAL A 111 -22.57 -23.94 8.57
CA VAL A 111 -23.05 -24.07 9.94
C VAL A 111 -24.56 -23.89 10.00
N ARG A 112 -25.21 -24.52 10.96
CA ARG A 112 -26.65 -24.37 11.22
C ARG A 112 -26.88 -23.90 12.64
N GLY A 113 -27.79 -22.96 12.82
CA GLY A 113 -27.95 -22.32 14.13
C GLY A 113 -28.74 -21.03 14.11
N ARG A 114 -28.62 -20.26 15.21
CA ARG A 114 -29.37 -19.02 15.45
C ARG A 114 -28.46 -17.89 15.92
N PHE A 115 -28.81 -16.65 15.58
CA PHE A 115 -28.08 -15.47 16.02
C PHE A 115 -28.50 -15.01 17.43
N ASP A 116 -27.52 -14.57 18.22
CA ASP A 116 -27.76 -13.79 19.45
C ASP A 116 -27.59 -12.30 19.15
N HIS A 117 -28.68 -11.66 18.74
CA HIS A 117 -28.70 -10.23 18.40
C HIS A 117 -28.49 -9.29 19.59
N SER A 118 -28.57 -9.79 20.82
CA SER A 118 -28.34 -8.97 22.02
C SER A 118 -26.87 -8.58 22.21
N LYS A 119 -25.95 -9.33 21.57
CA LYS A 119 -24.50 -9.20 21.72
C LYS A 119 -23.78 -8.82 20.42
N GLU A 120 -24.45 -8.10 19.53
CA GLU A 120 -23.84 -7.65 18.28
C GLU A 120 -22.66 -6.72 18.54
N LEU A 121 -21.56 -6.92 17.82
CA LEU A 121 -20.35 -6.11 17.82
C LEU A 121 -20.19 -5.38 16.49
N TYR A 122 -19.55 -4.22 16.51
CA TYR A 122 -19.38 -3.38 15.32
C TYR A 122 -17.92 -3.12 15.01
N ILE A 123 -17.45 -3.59 13.84
CA ILE A 123 -16.13 -3.21 13.31
C ILE A 123 -16.31 -2.00 12.39
N LEU A 124 -15.66 -0.88 12.72
CA LEU A 124 -15.76 0.39 12.00
C LEU A 124 -14.47 1.24 12.10
N PRO A 125 -14.22 2.13 11.12
CA PRO A 125 -14.98 2.33 9.88
C PRO A 125 -14.75 1.21 8.87
N ARG A 126 -15.81 0.81 8.18
CA ARG A 126 -15.74 -0.08 7.00
C ARG A 126 -16.38 0.62 5.81
N SER A 127 -15.95 0.24 4.62
CA SER A 127 -16.58 0.66 3.36
C SER A 127 -17.23 -0.57 2.74
N LEU A 128 -18.38 -0.37 2.10
CA LEU A 128 -19.03 -1.42 1.33
C LEU A 128 -18.05 -2.02 0.31
N VAL A 129 -17.94 -3.34 0.31
CA VAL A 129 -17.23 -4.11 -0.71
C VAL A 129 -18.27 -4.52 -1.75
N ASP A 130 -18.13 -3.97 -2.95
CA ASP A 130 -18.98 -4.26 -4.09
C ASP A 130 -18.07 -4.35 -5.32
N PRO A 131 -17.70 -5.56 -5.77
CA PRO A 131 -16.78 -5.75 -6.89
C PRO A 131 -17.25 -5.10 -8.20
N GLU A 132 -18.57 -5.12 -8.47
CA GLU A 132 -19.12 -4.53 -9.68
C GLU A 132 -19.03 -3.00 -9.63
N ARG A 133 -19.35 -2.41 -8.47
CA ARG A 133 -19.21 -0.97 -8.26
C ARG A 133 -17.76 -0.53 -8.25
N GLU A 134 -16.87 -1.26 -7.59
CA GLU A 134 -15.43 -0.99 -7.56
C GLU A 134 -14.84 -1.03 -8.99
N ALA A 135 -15.27 -1.98 -9.83
CA ALA A 135 -14.86 -2.03 -11.24
C ALA A 135 -15.41 -0.86 -12.07
N ARG A 136 -16.68 -0.47 -11.86
CA ARG A 136 -17.31 0.66 -12.57
C ARG A 136 -16.75 2.02 -12.16
N GLU A 137 -16.34 2.16 -10.91
CA GLU A 137 -15.80 3.41 -10.35
C GLU A 137 -14.27 3.47 -10.43
N ALA A 138 -13.61 2.40 -10.90
CA ALA A 138 -12.16 2.38 -11.12
C ALA A 138 -11.72 3.54 -12.03
N GLY A 139 -10.85 4.40 -11.51
CA GLY A 139 -10.31 5.55 -12.24
C GLY A 139 -11.11 6.86 -12.12
N ARG A 140 -12.21 6.90 -11.35
CA ARG A 140 -12.89 8.16 -11.03
C ARG A 140 -12.17 8.90 -9.88
N LEU A 141 -11.93 10.20 -10.07
CA LEU A 141 -11.28 11.07 -9.09
C LEU A 141 -12.14 11.33 -7.83
N THR A 142 -13.45 11.06 -7.89
CA THR A 142 -14.41 11.32 -6.81
C THR A 142 -15.24 10.07 -6.49
N SER A 143 -14.63 9.05 -5.88
CA SER A 143 -15.40 8.01 -5.20
C SER A 143 -15.66 8.47 -3.75
N HIS A 144 -16.92 8.60 -3.34
CA HIS A 144 -17.28 8.68 -1.93
C HIS A 144 -17.70 7.28 -1.47
N PRO A 145 -16.78 6.45 -0.96
CA PRO A 145 -17.14 5.14 -0.44
C PRO A 145 -18.12 5.34 0.72
N GLU A 146 -19.23 4.59 0.68
CA GLU A 146 -20.19 4.64 1.76
C GLU A 146 -19.54 4.07 3.03
N ASN A 147 -19.38 4.92 4.04
CA ASN A 147 -18.81 4.53 5.31
C ASN A 147 -19.89 3.92 6.22
N GLY A 148 -19.53 2.81 6.87
CA GLY A 148 -20.41 2.04 7.71
C GLY A 148 -19.62 1.14 8.65
N ALA A 149 -20.22 0.02 9.00
CA ALA A 149 -19.64 -0.97 9.89
C ALA A 149 -19.92 -2.38 9.36
N ASN A 150 -19.06 -3.31 9.73
CA ASN A 150 -19.39 -4.72 9.68
C ASN A 150 -20.09 -5.09 11.00
N VAL A 151 -21.20 -5.83 10.90
CA VAL A 151 -21.96 -6.32 12.05
C VAL A 151 -21.52 -7.75 12.35
N ILE A 152 -20.92 -7.94 13.52
CA ILE A 152 -20.48 -9.23 14.02
C ILE A 152 -21.52 -9.67 15.04
N THR A 153 -22.09 -10.85 14.86
CA THR A 153 -23.14 -11.36 15.74
C THR A 153 -22.75 -12.76 16.20
N PRO A 154 -22.82 -13.04 17.52
CA PRO A 154 -22.64 -14.41 18.00
C PRO A 154 -23.71 -15.32 17.41
N PHE A 155 -23.32 -16.52 17.02
CA PHE A 155 -24.17 -17.51 16.36
C PHE A 155 -24.02 -18.85 17.07
N TYR A 156 -25.11 -19.32 17.67
CA TYR A 156 -25.14 -20.61 18.33
C TYR A 156 -25.29 -21.72 17.29
N CYS A 157 -24.23 -22.50 17.08
CA CYS A 157 -24.21 -23.63 16.17
C CYS A 157 -24.88 -24.84 16.83
N THR A 158 -26.08 -25.21 16.38
CA THR A 158 -26.87 -26.31 16.97
C THR A 158 -26.14 -27.65 16.90
N GLU A 159 -25.48 -27.94 15.79
CA GLU A 159 -24.78 -29.22 15.57
C GLU A 159 -23.49 -29.35 16.39
N LEU A 160 -22.80 -28.23 16.63
CA LEU A 160 -21.52 -28.20 17.35
C LEU A 160 -21.68 -27.91 18.85
N GLY A 161 -22.86 -27.42 19.26
CA GLY A 161 -23.15 -27.06 20.65
C GLY A 161 -22.39 -25.83 21.17
N VAL A 162 -21.73 -25.07 20.29
CA VAL A 162 -20.92 -23.90 20.66
C VAL A 162 -21.44 -22.63 19.98
N THR A 163 -21.11 -21.47 20.56
CA THR A 163 -21.37 -20.17 19.93
C THR A 163 -20.11 -19.69 19.22
N ILE A 164 -20.22 -19.27 17.96
CA ILE A 164 -19.11 -18.69 17.18
C ILE A 164 -19.39 -17.23 16.84
N LEU A 165 -18.42 -16.51 16.31
CA LEU A 165 -18.57 -15.15 15.81
C LEU A 165 -18.87 -15.16 14.31
N VAL A 166 -19.93 -14.49 13.88
CA VAL A 166 -20.27 -14.36 12.45
C VAL A 166 -20.25 -12.90 12.07
N ASN A 167 -19.40 -12.52 11.12
CA ASN A 167 -19.58 -11.24 10.43
C ASN A 167 -20.67 -11.38 9.38
N ARG A 168 -21.84 -10.82 9.70
CA ARG A 168 -23.03 -10.80 8.85
C ARG A 168 -22.91 -9.84 7.68
N GLY A 169 -21.89 -8.97 7.73
CA GLY A 169 -21.54 -8.07 6.65
C GLY A 169 -21.83 -6.60 6.95
N PHE A 170 -21.89 -5.80 5.88
CA PHE A 170 -21.82 -4.36 5.94
C PHE A 170 -23.19 -3.73 6.19
N VAL A 171 -23.24 -2.70 7.05
CA VAL A 171 -24.36 -1.78 7.18
C VAL A 171 -23.87 -0.34 7.06
N PRO A 172 -24.61 0.54 6.34
CA PRO A 172 -24.36 1.98 6.36
C PRO A 172 -24.41 2.55 7.76
N LYS A 173 -23.68 3.65 8.03
CA LYS A 173 -23.70 4.33 9.34
C LYS A 173 -25.10 4.67 9.85
N LYS A 174 -26.03 5.01 8.94
CA LYS A 174 -27.44 5.30 9.25
C LYS A 174 -28.22 4.08 9.76
N LYS A 175 -27.75 2.87 9.45
CA LYS A 175 -28.37 1.58 9.79
C LYS A 175 -27.62 0.79 10.87
N LEU A 176 -26.73 1.46 11.61
CA LEU A 176 -25.91 0.80 12.62
C LEU A 176 -26.77 0.20 13.75
N LYS A 177 -27.77 0.97 14.21
CA LYS A 177 -28.67 0.56 15.29
C LYS A 177 -29.56 -0.61 14.87
N PRO A 178 -29.70 -1.68 15.66
CA PRO A 178 -30.56 -2.83 15.35
C PRO A 178 -31.99 -2.45 14.97
N GLU A 179 -32.57 -1.49 15.68
CA GLU A 179 -33.93 -0.94 15.47
C GLU A 179 -34.17 -0.41 14.05
N THR A 180 -33.11 0.07 13.39
CA THR A 180 -33.20 0.63 12.03
C THR A 180 -33.14 -0.43 10.93
N ARG A 181 -32.97 -1.70 11.30
CA ARG A 181 -32.80 -2.85 10.39
C ARG A 181 -33.50 -4.11 10.90
N LEU A 182 -34.76 -3.98 11.34
CA LEU A 182 -35.55 -5.09 11.93
C LEU A 182 -35.59 -6.35 11.07
N LYS A 183 -35.71 -6.20 9.74
CA LYS A 183 -35.68 -7.36 8.81
C LYS A 183 -34.40 -8.17 8.90
N GLY A 184 -33.30 -7.53 9.28
CA GLY A 184 -32.01 -8.17 9.51
C GLY A 184 -31.87 -8.79 10.90
N GLN A 185 -32.86 -8.76 11.79
CA GLN A 185 -32.81 -9.46 13.08
C GLN A 185 -33.54 -10.80 12.91
N ILE A 186 -32.84 -11.80 12.37
CA ILE A 186 -33.42 -13.11 12.08
C ILE A 186 -33.33 -13.95 13.34
N GLU A 187 -34.47 -14.28 13.93
CA GLU A 187 -34.56 -15.08 15.16
C GLU A 187 -34.63 -16.59 14.89
N ASP A 188 -35.00 -16.97 13.66
CA ASP A 188 -35.13 -18.36 13.24
C ASP A 188 -33.78 -19.08 13.13
N GLU A 189 -33.82 -20.40 13.21
CA GLU A 189 -32.67 -21.23 12.89
C GLU A 189 -32.43 -21.22 11.37
N ILE A 190 -31.19 -20.96 10.96
CA ILE A 190 -30.79 -20.87 9.56
C ILE A 190 -29.57 -21.74 9.23
N ASP A 191 -29.51 -22.16 7.97
CA ASP A 191 -28.29 -22.66 7.35
C ASP A 191 -27.46 -21.47 6.87
N LEU A 192 -26.25 -21.33 7.38
CA LEU A 192 -25.34 -20.25 7.05
C LEU A 192 -24.08 -20.81 6.39
N THR A 193 -23.72 -20.24 5.25
CA THR A 193 -22.41 -20.45 4.62
C THR A 193 -21.55 -19.22 4.83
N GLY A 194 -20.30 -19.42 5.24
CA GLY A 194 -19.37 -18.32 5.45
C GLY A 194 -17.93 -18.75 5.26
N VAL A 195 -17.03 -17.79 5.09
CA VAL A 195 -15.60 -18.02 4.89
C VAL A 195 -14.88 -17.90 6.22
N VAL A 196 -14.11 -18.91 6.61
CA VAL A 196 -13.32 -18.86 7.86
C VAL A 196 -12.24 -17.79 7.73
N ARG A 197 -12.13 -16.95 8.77
CA ARG A 197 -11.09 -15.92 8.85
C ARG A 197 -10.49 -15.87 10.25
N LEU A 198 -9.17 -15.80 10.31
CA LEU A 198 -8.42 -15.80 11.57
C LEU A 198 -8.32 -14.41 12.20
N THR A 199 -7.92 -14.37 13.47
CA THR A 199 -7.66 -13.13 14.23
C THR A 199 -6.68 -12.23 13.47
N GLU A 200 -6.95 -10.93 13.45
CA GLU A 200 -6.13 -9.93 12.75
C GLU A 200 -5.05 -9.40 13.68
N THR A 201 -3.81 -9.38 13.22
CA THR A 201 -2.76 -8.63 13.91
C THR A 201 -3.00 -7.13 13.73
N ARG A 202 -3.08 -6.39 14.84
CA ARG A 202 -3.20 -4.94 14.82
C ARG A 202 -2.04 -4.30 14.06
N LYS A 203 -2.36 -3.51 13.03
CA LYS A 203 -1.36 -2.75 12.26
C LYS A 203 -0.91 -1.50 13.02
N PRO A 204 0.33 -1.02 12.79
CA PRO A 204 0.74 0.30 13.26
C PRO A 204 -0.25 1.37 12.81
N PHE A 205 -0.54 2.34 13.68
CA PHE A 205 -1.49 3.45 13.46
C PHE A 205 -2.98 3.09 13.42
N VAL A 206 -3.36 1.82 13.58
CA VAL A 206 -4.76 1.45 13.86
C VAL A 206 -5.04 1.69 15.35
N PRO A 207 -6.10 2.41 15.74
CA PRO A 207 -6.44 2.57 17.15
C PRO A 207 -6.80 1.23 17.83
N GLU A 208 -6.69 1.16 19.14
CA GLU A 208 -7.10 -0.01 19.91
C GLU A 208 -8.62 -0.15 19.95
N ASN A 209 -9.10 -1.39 20.05
CA ASN A 209 -10.53 -1.66 20.14
C ASN A 209 -11.12 -1.05 21.43
N ASN A 210 -12.26 -0.39 21.32
CA ASN A 210 -12.98 0.16 22.45
C ASN A 210 -14.15 -0.78 22.81
N ILE A 211 -13.89 -1.67 23.78
CA ILE A 211 -14.84 -2.70 24.22
C ILE A 211 -16.08 -2.06 24.85
N GLU A 212 -15.91 -1.07 25.75
CA GLU A 212 -17.00 -0.43 26.48
C GLU A 212 -18.02 0.26 25.55
N LYS A 213 -17.53 0.92 24.50
CA LYS A 213 -18.38 1.61 23.51
C LYS A 213 -18.81 0.68 22.37
N ASN A 214 -18.41 -0.59 22.40
CA ASN A 214 -18.63 -1.56 21.34
C ASN A 214 -18.18 -1.04 19.95
N ARG A 215 -16.98 -0.47 19.91
CA ARG A 215 -16.36 0.07 18.70
C ARG A 215 -15.05 -0.65 18.44
N TRP A 216 -15.08 -1.54 17.47
CA TRP A 216 -13.94 -2.35 17.08
C TRP A 216 -13.31 -1.78 15.81
N HIS A 217 -11.99 -1.81 15.72
CA HIS A 217 -11.23 -1.33 14.57
C HIS A 217 -10.61 -2.48 13.76
N TYR A 218 -10.35 -3.60 14.42
CA TYR A 218 -9.81 -4.82 13.82
C TYR A 218 -10.43 -6.05 14.49
N ARG A 219 -10.33 -7.21 13.83
CA ARG A 219 -10.87 -8.48 14.34
C ARG A 219 -9.91 -9.09 15.36
N ASP A 220 -10.21 -8.90 16.64
CA ASP A 220 -9.54 -9.55 17.77
C ASP A 220 -10.47 -10.63 18.33
N LEU A 221 -10.26 -11.88 17.94
CA LEU A 221 -11.20 -12.97 18.24
C LEU A 221 -11.26 -13.27 19.72
N GLU A 222 -10.14 -13.21 20.40
CA GLU A 222 -9.99 -13.49 21.81
C GLU A 222 -10.73 -12.45 22.65
N ALA A 223 -10.57 -11.16 22.33
CA ALA A 223 -11.32 -10.09 23.00
C ALA A 223 -12.81 -10.14 22.66
N MET A 224 -13.19 -10.40 21.40
CA MET A 224 -14.60 -10.50 21.00
C MET A 224 -15.31 -11.70 21.64
N ALA A 225 -14.64 -12.86 21.70
CA ALA A 225 -15.09 -14.06 22.38
C ALA A 225 -15.37 -13.79 23.86
N LYS A 226 -14.43 -13.13 24.56
CA LYS A 226 -14.58 -12.78 25.98
C LYS A 226 -15.82 -11.92 26.27
N VAL A 227 -16.15 -10.99 25.37
CA VAL A 227 -17.30 -10.08 25.52
C VAL A 227 -18.63 -10.80 25.23
N THR A 228 -18.62 -11.73 24.30
CA THR A 228 -19.84 -12.37 23.78
C THR A 228 -20.16 -13.70 24.46
N GLY A 229 -19.15 -14.37 25.03
CA GLY A 229 -19.22 -15.75 25.47
C GLY A 229 -19.17 -16.76 24.31
N ALA A 230 -18.71 -16.32 23.13
CA ALA A 230 -18.45 -17.18 21.99
C ALA A 230 -17.05 -17.80 22.06
N GLU A 231 -16.84 -18.87 21.31
CA GLU A 231 -15.51 -19.38 20.98
C GLU A 231 -14.78 -18.40 20.03
N PRO A 232 -13.43 -18.35 20.04
CA PRO A 232 -12.64 -17.49 19.15
C PRO A 232 -12.59 -18.04 17.72
N ILE A 233 -13.75 -18.43 17.19
CA ILE A 233 -13.98 -18.94 15.85
C ILE A 233 -14.80 -17.91 15.10
N PHE A 234 -14.38 -17.58 13.88
CA PHE A 234 -15.00 -16.52 13.10
C PHE A 234 -15.20 -16.88 11.64
N ILE A 235 -16.40 -16.57 11.14
CA ILE A 235 -16.75 -16.70 9.72
C ILE A 235 -17.30 -15.38 9.16
N ASP A 236 -16.88 -15.02 7.95
CA ASP A 236 -17.52 -13.97 7.15
C ASP A 236 -18.68 -14.61 6.37
N ALA A 237 -19.92 -14.19 6.63
CA ALA A 237 -21.07 -14.72 5.92
C ALA A 237 -20.98 -14.41 4.41
N ASP A 238 -21.43 -15.35 3.59
CA ASP A 238 -21.40 -15.21 2.13
C ASP A 238 -22.40 -14.15 1.62
N PHE A 239 -22.39 -13.86 0.33
CA PHE A 239 -23.33 -12.87 -0.22
C PHE A 239 -24.80 -13.33 -0.16
N ARG A 240 -25.06 -14.64 -0.15
CA ARG A 240 -26.42 -15.22 -0.12
C ARG A 240 -27.10 -14.99 1.21
N SER A 241 -26.34 -14.79 2.29
CA SER A 241 -26.87 -14.39 3.60
C SER A 241 -27.37 -12.94 3.66
N THR A 242 -27.27 -12.17 2.57
CA THR A 242 -27.68 -10.77 2.53
C THR A 242 -29.18 -10.64 2.73
N VAL A 243 -29.58 -9.79 3.68
CA VAL A 243 -30.98 -9.49 3.94
C VAL A 243 -31.32 -8.10 3.41
N PRO A 244 -32.33 -7.94 2.54
CA PRO A 244 -32.77 -6.62 2.08
C PRO A 244 -33.10 -5.68 3.25
N GLY A 245 -32.33 -4.60 3.35
CA GLY A 245 -32.45 -3.62 4.41
C GLY A 245 -31.65 -3.93 5.69
N GLY A 246 -31.08 -5.12 5.80
CA GLY A 246 -30.15 -5.57 6.84
C GLY A 246 -28.68 -5.55 6.40
N PRO A 247 -27.81 -6.30 7.08
CA PRO A 247 -26.41 -6.46 6.69
C PRO A 247 -26.24 -7.08 5.30
N ILE A 248 -25.28 -6.55 4.55
CA ILE A 248 -24.90 -7.04 3.22
C ILE A 248 -23.71 -7.99 3.39
N GLY A 249 -23.92 -9.28 3.15
CA GLY A 249 -22.91 -10.34 3.27
C GLY A 249 -21.83 -10.27 2.17
N GLY A 250 -20.92 -11.23 2.16
CA GLY A 250 -19.85 -11.33 1.15
C GLY A 250 -18.80 -10.22 1.25
N GLN A 251 -18.59 -9.65 2.43
CA GLN A 251 -17.70 -8.48 2.64
C GLN A 251 -16.23 -8.85 2.88
N THR A 252 -15.85 -10.09 2.58
CA THR A 252 -14.47 -10.55 2.63
C THR A 252 -13.68 -9.87 1.51
N ARG A 253 -12.79 -8.94 1.85
CA ARG A 253 -11.88 -8.33 0.87
C ARG A 253 -10.75 -9.30 0.52
N VAL A 254 -10.72 -9.69 -0.75
CA VAL A 254 -9.67 -10.54 -1.35
C VAL A 254 -8.79 -9.74 -2.32
N SER A 255 -9.10 -8.46 -2.52
CA SER A 255 -8.41 -7.61 -3.48
C SER A 255 -7.00 -7.26 -3.02
N LEU A 256 -5.99 -7.68 -3.79
CA LEU A 256 -4.62 -7.21 -3.67
C LEU A 256 -4.36 -6.10 -4.70
N ARG A 257 -4.13 -4.86 -4.24
CA ARG A 257 -3.89 -3.69 -5.11
C ARG A 257 -2.80 -3.96 -6.15
N ASN A 258 -3.09 -3.88 -7.45
CA ASN A 258 -2.15 -4.29 -8.51
C ASN A 258 -1.78 -3.12 -9.45
N GLU A 259 -0.79 -2.32 -9.06
CA GLU A 259 -0.27 -1.21 -9.89
C GLU A 259 0.93 -1.63 -10.75
N HIS A 260 1.31 -2.91 -10.73
CA HIS A 260 2.58 -3.37 -11.32
C HIS A 260 2.64 -3.11 -12.83
N MET A 261 1.51 -3.12 -13.54
CA MET A 261 1.49 -2.82 -14.98
C MET A 261 1.97 -1.40 -15.29
N GLN A 262 1.48 -0.41 -14.54
CA GLN A 262 1.92 0.98 -14.72
C GLN A 262 3.42 1.11 -14.46
N TYR A 263 3.92 0.48 -13.39
CA TYR A 263 5.35 0.48 -13.11
C TYR A 263 6.17 -0.23 -14.19
N ILE A 264 5.70 -1.36 -14.73
CA ILE A 264 6.37 -2.06 -15.85
C ILE A 264 6.55 -1.11 -17.04
N ILE A 265 5.48 -0.38 -17.42
CA ILE A 265 5.52 0.60 -18.51
C ILE A 265 6.52 1.71 -18.19
N THR A 266 6.49 2.26 -16.97
CA THR A 266 7.43 3.32 -16.56
C THR A 266 8.88 2.86 -16.62
N TRP A 267 9.21 1.68 -16.07
CA TRP A 267 10.59 1.19 -16.00
C TRP A 267 11.14 0.82 -17.38
N TYR A 268 10.37 0.14 -18.21
CA TYR A 268 10.80 -0.16 -19.58
C TYR A 268 10.82 1.09 -20.47
N GLY A 269 9.92 2.05 -20.25
CA GLY A 269 9.96 3.35 -20.92
C GLY A 269 11.22 4.15 -20.59
N LEU A 270 11.58 4.23 -19.29
CA LEU A 270 12.84 4.84 -18.85
C LEU A 270 14.06 4.09 -19.40
N CYS A 271 14.04 2.75 -19.40
CA CYS A 271 15.09 1.94 -19.99
C CYS A 271 15.29 2.27 -21.48
N ALA A 272 14.20 2.32 -22.26
CA ALA A 272 14.26 2.62 -23.69
C ALA A 272 14.78 4.05 -23.96
N ALA A 273 14.25 5.05 -23.24
CA ALA A 273 14.66 6.44 -23.40
C ALA A 273 16.15 6.64 -23.04
N THR A 274 16.59 6.11 -21.90
CA THR A 274 17.98 6.26 -21.44
C THR A 274 18.96 5.46 -22.30
N SER A 275 18.57 4.28 -22.78
CA SER A 275 19.35 3.51 -23.77
C SER A 275 19.50 4.27 -25.08
N PHE A 276 18.42 4.90 -25.57
CA PHE A 276 18.45 5.70 -26.79
C PHE A 276 19.38 6.90 -26.67
N LEU A 277 19.29 7.66 -25.58
CA LEU A 277 20.16 8.81 -25.32
C LEU A 277 21.63 8.37 -25.20
N TRP A 278 21.89 7.26 -24.53
CA TRP A 278 23.24 6.70 -24.41
C TRP A 278 23.81 6.28 -25.77
N TYR A 279 23.02 5.56 -26.57
CA TYR A 279 23.41 5.12 -27.92
C TYR A 279 23.68 6.30 -28.84
N ARG A 280 22.80 7.30 -28.84
CA ARG A 280 22.96 8.53 -29.62
C ARG A 280 24.24 9.30 -29.25
N LYS A 281 24.51 9.45 -27.95
CA LYS A 281 25.67 10.22 -27.46
C LYS A 281 26.98 9.48 -27.70
N PHE A 282 27.07 8.19 -27.39
CA PHE A 282 28.36 7.49 -27.33
C PHE A 282 28.66 6.60 -28.55
N ILE A 283 27.64 6.15 -29.29
CA ILE A 283 27.82 5.34 -30.50
C ILE A 283 27.69 6.21 -31.75
N LEU A 284 26.58 6.95 -31.88
CA LEU A 284 26.37 7.85 -33.02
C LEU A 284 27.19 9.14 -32.92
N LYS A 285 27.73 9.47 -31.74
CA LYS A 285 28.50 10.70 -31.45
C LYS A 285 27.76 11.99 -31.84
N ILE A 286 26.43 11.96 -31.81
CA ILE A 286 25.61 13.13 -32.07
C ILE A 286 25.45 13.88 -30.73
N PRO A 287 25.70 15.20 -30.68
CA PRO A 287 25.42 15.97 -29.48
C PRO A 287 23.94 15.81 -29.10
N LEU A 288 23.70 15.67 -27.80
CA LEU A 288 22.37 15.51 -27.23
C LEU A 288 21.49 16.71 -27.58
#